data_AF-A0A1V2RAR1-F1
#
_entry.id   AF-A0A1V2RAR1-F1
#
_cell.length_a   1.000
_cell.length_b   1.000
_cell.length_c   1.000
_cell.angle_alpha   90.00
_cell.angle_beta   90.00
_cell.angle_gamma   90.00
#
_symmetry.space_group_name_H-M   'P 1'
#
loop_
_entity.id
_entity.type
_entity.pdbx_description
1 polymer ?
#
loop_
_entity_poly.entity_id
_entity_poly.type
_entity_poly.pdbx_seq_one_letter_code
_entity_poly.pdbx_strand_id
1 'polypeptide(L)'
;MPPILITEDMAAYRAGRPGSTIRRWAAEGRIGRYGAGRGRVRYRLDEIPGCVRDAHTGVILSHGDPPPLPGRPQTGSSAAVPRAA
;
A
#
# COMPACT_ATOMS: atom_id res chain seq x y z
N MET A 1 14.98 -10.98 -11.06
CA MET A 1 13.77 -11.78 -10.75
C MET A 1 12.57 -11.07 -11.38
N PRO A 2 11.64 -11.76 -12.05
CA PRO A 2 10.47 -11.10 -12.65
C PRO A 2 9.56 -10.47 -11.57
N PRO A 3 8.84 -9.38 -11.87
CA PRO A 3 7.96 -8.72 -10.91
C PRO A 3 6.76 -9.60 -10.55
N ILE A 4 6.43 -9.68 -9.26
CA ILE A 4 5.27 -10.44 -8.78
C ILE A 4 4.03 -9.55 -8.90
N LEU A 5 3.07 -9.99 -9.71
CA LEU A 5 1.82 -9.28 -9.97
C LEU A 5 0.66 -9.88 -9.14
N ILE A 6 0.02 -9.06 -8.32
CA ILE A 6 -1.05 -9.44 -7.40
C ILE A 6 -2.38 -8.76 -7.76
N THR A 7 -3.50 -9.33 -7.28
CA THR A 7 -4.85 -8.78 -7.48
C THR A 7 -5.10 -7.58 -6.56
N GLU A 8 -6.22 -6.87 -6.80
CA GLU A 8 -6.67 -5.78 -5.91
C GLU A 8 -6.86 -6.26 -4.47
N ASP A 9 -7.50 -7.41 -4.27
CA ASP A 9 -7.77 -7.95 -2.94
C ASP A 9 -6.49 -8.31 -2.19
N MET A 10 -5.51 -8.89 -2.90
CA MET A 10 -4.19 -9.17 -2.32
C MET A 10 -3.42 -7.89 -1.98
N ALA A 11 -3.51 -6.85 -2.81
CA ALA A 11 -2.89 -5.57 -2.52
C ALA A 11 -3.56 -4.88 -1.32
N ALA A 12 -4.88 -4.91 -1.25
CA ALA A 12 -5.68 -4.41 -0.13
C ALA A 12 -5.33 -5.14 1.17
N TYR A 13 -5.22 -6.48 1.12
CA TYR A 13 -4.76 -7.29 2.22
C TYR A 13 -3.33 -6.90 2.62
N ARG A 14 -2.38 -6.83 1.69
CA ARG A 14 -1.00 -6.47 2.02
C ARG A 14 -0.88 -5.09 2.68
N ALA A 15 -1.59 -4.09 2.17
CA ALA A 15 -1.57 -2.73 2.70
C ALA A 15 -2.45 -2.54 3.95
N GLY A 16 -3.32 -3.50 4.26
CA GLY A 16 -4.35 -3.35 5.27
C GLY A 16 -5.31 -2.19 4.96
N ARG A 17 -5.49 -1.83 3.69
CA ARG A 17 -6.30 -0.69 3.24
C ARG A 17 -7.42 -1.19 2.30
N PRO A 18 -8.56 -0.50 2.21
CA PRO A 18 -9.61 -0.87 1.26
C PRO A 18 -9.11 -0.88 -0.19
N GLY A 19 -9.64 -1.75 -1.04
CA GLY A 19 -9.28 -1.83 -2.47
C GLY A 19 -9.46 -0.50 -3.23
N SER A 20 -10.45 0.32 -2.84
CA SER A 20 -10.62 1.68 -3.36
C SER A 20 -9.40 2.58 -3.15
N THR A 21 -8.65 2.38 -2.06
CA THR A 21 -7.40 3.10 -1.78
C THR A 21 -6.29 2.65 -2.73
N ILE A 22 -6.20 1.35 -3.04
CA ILE A 22 -5.24 0.81 -4.01
C ILE A 22 -5.53 1.38 -5.40
N ARG A 23 -6.81 1.39 -5.82
CA ARG A 23 -7.24 2.00 -7.10
C ARG A 23 -6.91 3.49 -7.16
N ARG A 24 -7.10 4.22 -6.06
CA ARG A 24 -6.72 5.64 -5.97
C ARG A 24 -5.22 5.83 -6.11
N TRP A 25 -4.39 5.05 -5.41
CA TRP A 25 -2.93 5.13 -5.54
C TRP A 25 -2.47 4.88 -6.97
N ALA A 26 -3.07 3.91 -7.65
CA ALA A 26 -2.77 3.65 -9.06
C ALA A 26 -3.22 4.80 -9.98
N ALA A 27 -4.39 5.39 -9.74
CA ALA A 27 -4.87 6.55 -10.49
C ALA A 27 -4.00 7.81 -10.27
N GLU A 28 -3.44 7.96 -9.07
CA GLU A 28 -2.50 9.02 -8.70
C GLU A 28 -1.05 8.75 -9.21
N GLY A 29 -0.79 7.58 -9.79
CA GLY A 29 0.54 7.18 -10.26
C GLY A 29 1.53 6.83 -9.14
N ARG A 30 1.05 6.60 -7.92
CA ARG A 30 1.86 6.17 -6.76
C ARG A 30 2.37 4.73 -6.90
N ILE A 31 1.59 3.90 -7.60
CA ILE A 31 1.90 2.49 -7.88
C ILE A 31 1.55 2.18 -9.33
N GLY A 32 2.24 1.20 -9.91
CA GLY A 32 2.00 0.68 -11.24
C GLY A 32 0.72 -0.14 -11.33
N ARG A 33 0.04 0.00 -12.47
CA ARG A 33 -1.18 -0.74 -12.83
C ARG A 33 -0.93 -1.54 -14.10
N TYR A 34 -1.18 -2.84 -14.04
CA TYR A 34 -0.97 -3.76 -15.16
C TYR A 34 -2.29 -4.38 -15.60
N GLY A 35 -2.58 -4.32 -16.90
CA GLY A 35 -3.84 -4.80 -17.47
C GLY A 35 -4.99 -3.79 -17.38
N ALA A 36 -6.06 -4.06 -18.13
CA ALA A 36 -7.23 -3.19 -18.27
C ALA A 36 -8.53 -3.99 -18.20
N GLY A 37 -9.62 -3.31 -17.80
CA GLY A 37 -10.94 -3.92 -17.60
C GLY A 37 -11.20 -4.44 -16.18
N ARG A 38 -12.48 -4.66 -15.87
CA ARG A 38 -12.94 -5.12 -14.55
C ARG A 38 -12.33 -6.50 -14.23
N GLY A 39 -11.70 -6.62 -13.05
CA GLY A 39 -11.11 -7.88 -12.57
C GLY A 39 -9.80 -8.32 -13.23
N ARG A 40 -9.32 -7.62 -14.27
CA ARG A 40 -8.08 -7.97 -15.00
C ARG A 40 -6.86 -7.15 -14.58
N VAL A 41 -7.07 -6.17 -13.71
CA VAL A 41 -6.01 -5.29 -13.22
C VAL A 41 -5.16 -6.00 -12.17
N ARG A 42 -3.84 -5.85 -12.29
CA ARG A 42 -2.84 -6.33 -11.34
C ARG A 42 -1.91 -5.21 -10.90
N TYR A 43 -1.32 -5.39 -9.72
CA TYR A 43 -0.39 -4.46 -9.09
C TYR A 43 0.93 -5.18 -8.77
N ARG A 44 2.03 -4.44 -8.73
CA ARG A 44 3.34 -4.96 -8.34
C ARG A 44 3.42 -5.12 -6.83
N LEU A 45 3.77 -6.32 -6.36
CA LEU A 45 3.83 -6.65 -4.95
C LEU A 45 4.78 -5.72 -4.17
N ASP A 46 5.95 -5.43 -4.73
CA ASP A 46 7.02 -4.62 -4.18
C ASP A 46 6.66 -3.13 -4.01
N GLU A 47 5.72 -2.63 -4.80
CA GLU A 47 5.22 -1.24 -4.70
C GLU A 47 4.12 -1.08 -3.64
N ILE A 48 3.55 -2.19 -3.16
CA ILE A 48 2.50 -2.14 -2.13
C ILE A 48 3.16 -2.11 -0.73
N PRO A 49 2.88 -1.09 0.09
CA PRO A 49 3.36 -1.00 1.46
C PRO A 49 2.74 -2.12 2.31
N GLY A 50 3.51 -2.69 3.23
CA GLY A 50 2.99 -3.70 4.16
C GLY A 50 2.29 -3.06 5.35
N CYS A 51 1.16 -3.63 5.79
CA CYS A 51 0.60 -3.34 7.10
C CYS A 51 1.19 -4.26 8.18
N VAL A 52 1.11 -3.80 9.43
CA VAL A 52 1.39 -4.62 10.61
C VAL A 52 0.08 -5.23 11.10
N ARG A 53 0.07 -6.56 11.28
CA ARG A 53 -1.05 -7.31 11.84
C ARG A 53 -0.64 -8.00 13.13
N ASP A 54 -1.58 -8.10 14.04
CA ASP A 54 -1.47 -9.01 15.18
C ASP A 54 -1.48 -10.47 14.69
N ALA A 55 -0.51 -11.26 15.15
CA ALA A 55 -0.29 -12.61 14.63
C ALA A 55 -1.38 -13.61 15.08
N HIS A 56 -2.10 -13.32 16.16
CA HIS A 56 -3.07 -14.24 16.74
C HIS A 56 -4.52 -13.92 16.34
N THR A 57 -4.84 -12.63 16.19
CA THR A 57 -6.19 -12.14 15.88
C THR A 57 -6.35 -11.67 14.43
N GLY A 58 -5.26 -11.40 13.72
CA GLY A 58 -5.27 -10.84 12.38
C GLY A 58 -5.71 -9.37 12.30
N VAL A 59 -5.95 -8.73 13.46
CA VAL A 59 -6.31 -7.32 13.54
C VAL A 59 -5.17 -6.46 13.02
N ILE A 60 -5.50 -5.43 12.25
CA ILE A 60 -4.51 -4.48 11.72
C ILE A 60 -4.10 -3.54 12.84
N LEU A 61 -2.83 -3.61 13.25
CA LEU A 61 -2.23 -2.74 14.25
C LEU A 61 -1.76 -1.42 13.64
N SER A 62 -1.25 -1.47 12.40
CA SER A 62 -0.86 -0.30 11.62
C SER A 62 -1.05 -0.56 10.13
N HIS A 63 -1.61 0.41 9.41
CA HIS A 63 -1.79 0.32 7.97
C HIS A 63 -0.47 0.62 7.23
N GLY A 64 -0.36 0.15 5.98
CA GLY A 64 0.70 0.62 5.10
C GLY A 64 0.58 2.13 4.84
N ASP A 65 1.72 2.82 4.92
CA ASP A 65 1.81 4.24 4.59
C ASP A 65 1.50 4.49 3.12
N PRO A 66 0.84 5.59 2.75
CA PRO A 66 0.61 5.93 1.35
C PRO A 66 1.95 6.02 0.61
N PRO A 67 2.11 5.34 -0.55
CA PRO A 67 3.32 5.50 -1.34
C PRO A 67 3.46 6.96 -1.82
N PRO A 68 4.69 7.44 -2.07
CA PRO A 68 4.92 8.82 -2.46
C PRO A 68 4.27 9.11 -3.82
N LEU A 69 3.82 10.36 -4.00
CA LEU A 69 3.37 10.83 -5.31
C LEU A 69 4.59 10.97 -6.25
N PRO A 70 4.44 10.62 -7.53
CA PRO A 70 5.49 10.88 -8.51
C PRO A 70 5.80 12.37 -8.56
N GLY A 71 7.08 12.73 -8.43
CA GLY A 71 7.55 14.13 -8.49
C GLY A 71 7.46 14.95 -7.21
N ARG A 72 6.99 14.38 -6.08
CA ARG A 72 7.02 15.07 -4.77
C ARG A 72 8.04 14.41 -3.83
N PRO A 73 9.06 15.13 -3.33
CA PRO A 73 9.97 14.58 -2.32
C PRO A 73 9.18 14.24 -1.05
N GLN A 74 9.58 13.14 -0.42
CA GLN A 74 8.92 12.59 0.76
C GLN A 74 9.19 13.51 1.94
N THR A 75 8.19 14.24 2.43
CA THR A 75 8.31 14.89 3.75
C THR A 75 8.32 13.78 4.78
N GLY A 76 9.51 13.45 5.29
CA GLY A 76 9.72 12.33 6.21
C GLY A 76 8.72 12.36 7.36
N SER A 77 8.10 11.21 7.61
CA SER A 77 7.34 10.95 8.83
C SER A 77 8.33 11.02 10.00
N SER A 78 8.33 12.14 10.70
CA SER A 78 9.10 12.32 11.94
C SER A 78 8.55 11.35 12.98
N ALA A 79 9.41 10.47 13.49
CA ALA A 79 9.13 9.66 14.65
C ALA A 79 8.65 10.57 15.79
N ALA A 80 7.44 10.32 16.28
CA ALA A 80 6.92 10.99 17.46
C ALA A 80 7.85 10.67 18.64
N VAL A 81 8.64 11.66 19.05
CA VAL A 81 9.39 11.66 20.31
C VAL A 81 8.35 11.66 21.44
N PRO A 82 8.37 10.69 22.37
CA PRO A 82 7.49 10.75 23.53
C PRO A 82 7.91 11.92 24.42
N ARG A 83 6.96 12.82 24.68
CA ARG A 83 7.12 13.90 25.65
C ARG A 83 7.07 13.27 27.05
N ALA A 84 8.23 13.12 27.68
CA ALA A 84 8.32 12.79 29.10
C ALA A 84 7.77 13.97 29.92
N ALA A 85 6.92 13.63 30.90
CA ALA A 85 6.44 14.52 31.95
C ALA A 85 7.22 14.23 33.24
#